data_AF-A0AAE0KN47-F1
#
_entry.id   AF-A0AAE0KN47-F1
#
_cell.length_a   1.000
_cell.length_b   1.000
_cell.length_c   1.000
_cell.angle_alpha   90.00
_cell.angle_beta   90.00
_cell.angle_gamma   90.00
#
_symmetry.space_group_name_H-M   'P 1'
#
loop_
_entity.id
_entity.type
_entity.pdbx_description
1 polymer ?
#
loop_
_entity_poly.entity_id
_entity_poly.type
_entity_poly.pdbx_seq_one_letter_code
_entity_poly.pdbx_strand_id
1 'polypeptide(L)'
;MPAGGREAMEVDYDVAYTSDGIINSLSMTLNIDAGWSLSDTVGDQAMGCAFADNVYFTEHFEAKGNLYYTNTPLNTSQRAPGVVQSILAHETVLEHVAHELGLPMSQVQWTAGGEEESRHPRAGERIVIHEHQDQPINALLCACVTGLIGLGCMAGSQQAVDAFNKANRWKKRGLASTPTKYIMGIDFYHSGATVNVYPDGSVEIAHGGAEVGQGINTKAAQVAAYTLGCPLESVIVSDLDTSKVPNNTCTGGSGT
;
A
#
# COMPACT_ATOMS: atom_id res chain seq x y z
N MET A 1 15.39 -13.00 22.21
CA MET A 1 14.37 -13.75 21.42
C MET A 1 14.66 -13.46 19.97
N PRO A 2 14.63 -14.45 19.06
CA PRO A 2 14.76 -14.16 17.64
C PRO A 2 13.61 -13.23 17.20
N ALA A 3 13.91 -12.26 16.34
CA ALA A 3 12.91 -11.41 15.72
C ALA A 3 12.02 -12.27 14.80
N GLY A 4 10.70 -12.07 14.84
CA GLY A 4 9.82 -12.68 13.84
C GLY A 4 9.75 -11.84 12.57
N GLY A 5 8.69 -12.04 11.81
CA GLY A 5 8.52 -11.39 10.51
C GLY A 5 7.07 -11.09 10.21
N ARG A 6 6.73 -11.10 8.91
CA ARG A 6 5.37 -10.88 8.43
C ARG A 6 4.47 -11.99 8.91
N GLU A 7 3.25 -11.62 9.28
CA GLU A 7 2.19 -12.52 9.67
C GLU A 7 1.80 -13.45 8.51
N ALA A 8 1.72 -14.74 8.81
CA ALA A 8 0.99 -15.67 7.96
C ALA A 8 -0.50 -15.32 8.04
N MET A 9 -1.17 -15.28 6.87
CA MET A 9 -2.57 -14.94 6.76
C MET A 9 -3.27 -15.95 5.87
N GLU A 10 -4.34 -16.53 6.38
CA GLU A 10 -5.32 -17.31 5.63
C GLU A 10 -6.54 -16.42 5.39
N VAL A 11 -7.08 -16.41 4.18
CA VAL A 11 -8.23 -15.56 3.84
C VAL A 11 -9.36 -16.43 3.29
N ASP A 12 -10.45 -16.46 4.05
CA ASP A 12 -11.73 -17.01 3.58
C ASP A 12 -12.49 -15.90 2.85
N TYR A 13 -13.20 -16.23 1.77
CA TYR A 13 -14.01 -15.25 1.06
C TYR A 13 -15.29 -15.85 0.49
N ASP A 14 -16.32 -15.00 0.40
CA ASP A 14 -17.55 -15.24 -0.34
C ASP A 14 -17.73 -14.10 -1.34
N VAL A 15 -17.99 -14.41 -2.60
CA VAL A 15 -18.14 -13.41 -3.68
C VAL A 15 -19.39 -13.68 -4.50
N ALA A 16 -20.14 -12.62 -4.80
CA ALA A 16 -21.26 -12.67 -5.74
C ALA A 16 -20.99 -11.72 -6.91
N TYR A 17 -21.19 -12.22 -8.13
CA TYR A 17 -20.84 -11.52 -9.34
C TYR A 17 -21.82 -11.83 -10.49
N THR A 18 -21.83 -11.00 -11.52
CA THR A 18 -22.64 -11.19 -12.73
C THR A 18 -21.88 -11.96 -13.80
N SER A 19 -22.58 -12.44 -14.85
CA SER A 19 -21.96 -13.10 -16.00
C SER A 19 -20.95 -12.22 -16.76
N ASP A 20 -21.04 -10.90 -16.60
CA ASP A 20 -20.17 -9.93 -17.26
C ASP A 20 -18.92 -9.58 -16.42
N GLY A 21 -18.74 -10.22 -15.25
CA GLY A 21 -17.60 -10.01 -14.37
C GLY A 21 -17.72 -8.80 -13.43
N ILE A 22 -18.94 -8.33 -13.15
CA ILE A 22 -19.19 -7.26 -12.16
C ILE A 22 -19.33 -7.88 -10.78
N ILE A 23 -18.55 -7.41 -9.80
CA ILE A 23 -18.63 -7.85 -8.41
C ILE A 23 -19.72 -7.03 -7.67
N ASN A 24 -20.75 -7.72 -7.16
CA ASN A 24 -21.84 -7.08 -6.42
C ASN A 24 -21.59 -7.11 -4.90
N SER A 25 -21.07 -8.23 -4.41
CA SER A 25 -20.73 -8.39 -2.99
C SER A 25 -19.44 -9.18 -2.81
N LEU A 26 -18.67 -8.81 -1.80
CA LEU A 26 -17.45 -9.51 -1.40
C LEU A 26 -17.33 -9.43 0.12
N SER A 27 -17.32 -10.58 0.78
CA SER A 27 -16.94 -10.71 2.19
C SER A 27 -15.59 -11.43 2.26
N MET A 28 -14.65 -10.87 3.03
CA MET A 28 -13.32 -11.43 3.27
C MET A 28 -13.08 -11.55 4.77
N THR A 29 -12.66 -12.74 5.22
CA THR A 29 -12.22 -12.98 6.59
C THR A 29 -10.72 -13.28 6.61
N LEU A 30 -9.95 -12.33 7.14
CA LEU A 30 -8.49 -12.36 7.28
C LEU A 30 -8.15 -13.05 8.60
N ASN A 31 -7.71 -14.30 8.55
CA ASN A 31 -7.28 -15.08 9.69
C ASN A 31 -5.75 -14.99 9.85
N ILE A 32 -5.30 -14.30 10.89
CA ILE A 32 -3.91 -13.86 11.03
C ILE A 32 -3.24 -14.58 12.19
N ASP A 33 -2.12 -15.25 11.92
CA ASP A 33 -1.25 -15.80 12.96
C ASP A 33 -0.45 -14.66 13.61
N ALA A 34 -0.72 -14.38 14.88
CA ALA A 34 -0.01 -13.35 15.65
C ALA A 34 1.24 -13.90 16.36
N GLY A 35 1.40 -15.23 16.41
CA GLY A 35 2.37 -15.87 17.30
C GLY A 35 1.94 -15.83 18.76
N TRP A 36 2.90 -15.87 19.67
CA TRP A 36 2.62 -15.97 21.11
C TRP A 36 2.13 -14.65 21.76
N SER A 37 2.17 -13.53 21.04
CA SER A 37 1.77 -12.19 21.51
C SER A 37 1.19 -11.39 20.35
N LEU A 38 0.17 -10.55 20.60
CA LEU A 38 -0.42 -9.73 19.54
C LEU A 38 0.54 -8.67 19.00
N SER A 39 1.34 -8.02 19.85
CA SER A 39 2.28 -6.95 19.47
C SER A 39 1.70 -5.99 18.41
N ASP A 40 2.39 -5.82 17.27
CA ASP A 40 1.97 -4.92 16.19
C ASP A 40 0.84 -5.50 15.33
N THR A 41 0.58 -6.80 15.45
CA THR A 41 -0.40 -7.55 14.62
C THR A 41 -1.81 -6.95 14.69
N VAL A 42 -2.15 -6.26 15.79
CA VAL A 42 -3.44 -5.54 15.91
C VAL A 42 -3.52 -4.39 14.89
N GLY A 43 -2.44 -3.62 14.74
CA GLY A 43 -2.36 -2.55 13.74
C GLY A 43 -2.33 -3.12 12.32
N ASP A 44 -1.53 -4.17 12.11
CA ASP A 44 -1.42 -4.86 10.83
C ASP A 44 -2.76 -5.44 10.37
N GLN A 45 -3.56 -5.99 11.29
CA GLN A 45 -4.92 -6.47 11.00
C GLN A 45 -5.86 -5.32 10.61
N ALA A 46 -5.83 -4.22 11.36
CA ALA A 46 -6.66 -3.06 11.06
C ALA A 46 -6.32 -2.49 9.67
N MET A 47 -5.02 -2.42 9.33
CA MET A 47 -4.58 -2.04 7.99
C MET A 47 -5.01 -3.08 6.95
N GLY A 48 -4.80 -4.37 7.18
CA GLY A 48 -5.25 -5.43 6.27
C GLY A 48 -6.71 -5.27 5.87
N CYS A 49 -7.61 -5.05 6.83
CA CYS A 49 -9.04 -4.79 6.59
C CYS A 49 -9.28 -3.46 5.85
N ALA A 50 -8.64 -2.37 6.27
CA ALA A 50 -8.86 -1.04 5.68
C ALA A 50 -8.41 -0.93 4.22
N PHE A 51 -7.51 -1.81 3.79
CA PHE A 51 -6.97 -1.86 2.43
C PHE A 51 -7.47 -3.05 1.60
N ALA A 52 -8.34 -3.89 2.18
CA ALA A 52 -8.80 -5.12 1.53
C ALA A 52 -9.64 -4.86 0.27
N ASP A 53 -10.19 -3.66 0.08
CA ASP A 53 -10.94 -3.27 -1.13
C ASP A 53 -10.02 -2.92 -2.33
N ASN A 54 -8.74 -2.66 -2.05
CA ASN A 54 -7.77 -2.16 -3.02
C ASN A 54 -8.31 -0.97 -3.84
N VAL A 55 -8.41 -1.09 -5.17
CA VAL A 55 -8.91 -0.05 -6.06
C VAL A 55 -10.34 -0.30 -6.52
N TYR A 56 -10.96 -1.39 -6.07
CA TYR A 56 -12.21 -1.88 -6.62
C TYR A 56 -13.38 -1.41 -5.78
N PHE A 57 -14.44 -1.01 -6.46
CA PHE A 57 -15.69 -0.70 -5.78
C PHE A 57 -16.57 -1.94 -5.76
N THR A 58 -17.00 -2.31 -4.57
CA THR A 58 -17.99 -3.36 -4.36
C THR A 58 -19.09 -2.79 -3.48
N GLU A 59 -20.32 -2.76 -3.99
CA GLU A 59 -21.47 -2.13 -3.30
C GLU A 59 -21.72 -2.74 -1.91
N HIS A 60 -21.53 -4.05 -1.78
CA HIS A 60 -21.66 -4.77 -0.52
C HIS A 60 -20.33 -5.42 -0.14
N PHE A 61 -19.46 -4.63 0.48
CA PHE A 61 -18.13 -5.07 0.90
C PHE A 61 -18.03 -5.25 2.42
N GLU A 62 -17.44 -6.35 2.85
CA GLU A 62 -17.07 -6.59 4.25
C GLU A 62 -15.66 -7.18 4.32
N ALA A 63 -14.83 -6.63 5.22
CA ALA A 63 -13.54 -7.21 5.57
C ALA A 63 -13.45 -7.37 7.08
N LYS A 64 -13.34 -8.61 7.54
CA LYS A 64 -13.21 -8.99 8.95
C LYS A 64 -11.81 -9.53 9.20
N GLY A 65 -11.19 -9.17 10.33
CA GLY A 65 -9.91 -9.76 10.74
C GLY A 65 -10.02 -10.50 12.06
N ASN A 66 -9.47 -11.70 12.11
CA ASN A 66 -9.35 -12.53 13.31
C ASN A 66 -7.87 -12.71 13.64
N LEU A 67 -7.52 -12.54 14.92
CA LEU A 67 -6.16 -12.74 15.41
C LEU A 67 -6.06 -14.04 16.20
N TYR A 68 -5.12 -14.89 15.82
CA TYR A 68 -4.91 -16.19 16.45
C TYR A 68 -3.58 -16.22 17.19
N TYR A 69 -3.64 -16.58 18.47
CA TYR A 69 -2.44 -16.91 19.23
C TYR A 69 -1.97 -18.31 18.83
N THR A 70 -0.68 -18.42 18.56
CA THR A 70 -0.04 -19.70 18.24
C THR A 70 1.27 -19.86 19.02
N ASN A 71 1.80 -21.08 19.08
CA ASN A 71 3.10 -21.35 19.72
C ASN A 71 4.28 -21.09 18.77
N THR A 72 4.22 -20.01 17.98
CA THR A 72 5.29 -19.57 17.08
C THR A 72 5.94 -18.27 17.60
N PRO A 73 7.13 -17.86 17.09
CA PRO A 73 7.71 -16.56 17.42
C PRO A 73 6.73 -15.40 17.17
N LEU A 74 6.87 -14.28 17.88
CA LEU A 74 5.99 -13.13 17.64
C LEU A 74 6.18 -12.61 16.22
N ASN A 75 5.11 -12.20 15.56
CA ASN A 75 5.19 -11.43 14.31
C ASN A 75 5.28 -9.92 14.61
N THR A 76 5.67 -9.14 13.60
CA THR A 76 5.84 -7.68 13.69
C THR A 76 5.75 -7.07 12.31
N SER A 77 5.37 -5.79 12.27
CA SER A 77 5.12 -5.06 11.02
C SER A 77 6.28 -5.20 10.04
N GLN A 78 5.93 -5.65 8.84
CA GLN A 78 6.80 -5.62 7.67
C GLN A 78 6.28 -4.58 6.67
N ARG A 79 7.12 -4.13 5.73
CA ARG A 79 6.76 -3.09 4.75
C ARG A 79 5.39 -3.36 4.10
N ALA A 80 4.46 -2.41 4.22
CA ALA A 80 3.03 -2.59 3.93
C ALA A 80 2.39 -3.70 4.81
N PRO A 81 2.22 -3.41 6.12
CA PRO A 81 1.74 -4.38 7.12
C PRO A 81 0.26 -4.74 6.89
N GLY A 82 -0.04 -6.03 6.78
CA GLY A 82 -1.38 -6.56 6.45
C GLY A 82 -1.90 -6.27 5.03
N VAL A 83 -1.58 -5.10 4.47
CA VAL A 83 -2.04 -4.60 3.16
C VAL A 83 -1.64 -5.54 2.02
N VAL A 84 -0.40 -6.01 1.98
CA VAL A 84 0.07 -6.88 0.88
C VAL A 84 -0.73 -8.18 0.87
N GLN A 85 -0.97 -8.75 2.05
CA GLN A 85 -1.73 -9.99 2.18
C GLN A 85 -3.19 -9.80 1.75
N SER A 86 -3.84 -8.70 2.16
CA SER A 86 -5.24 -8.44 1.83
C SER A 86 -5.46 -8.09 0.37
N ILE A 87 -4.58 -7.28 -0.24
CA ILE A 87 -4.64 -6.98 -1.68
C ILE A 87 -4.40 -8.24 -2.51
N LEU A 88 -3.43 -9.08 -2.14
CA LEU A 88 -3.19 -10.34 -2.84
C LEU A 88 -4.43 -11.24 -2.79
N ALA A 89 -5.09 -11.32 -1.64
CA ALA A 89 -6.32 -12.08 -1.50
C ALA A 89 -7.44 -11.53 -2.40
N HIS A 90 -7.65 -10.20 -2.43
CA HIS A 90 -8.65 -9.59 -3.32
C HIS A 90 -8.35 -9.89 -4.80
N GLU A 91 -7.11 -9.72 -5.26
CA GLU A 91 -6.74 -10.06 -6.64
C GLU A 91 -6.97 -11.54 -6.95
N THR A 92 -6.71 -12.42 -5.98
CA THR A 92 -6.99 -13.87 -6.14
C THR A 92 -8.49 -14.13 -6.31
N VAL A 93 -9.35 -13.41 -5.57
CA VAL A 93 -10.80 -13.49 -5.75
C VAL A 93 -11.20 -13.10 -7.17
N LEU A 94 -10.68 -11.98 -7.69
CA LEU A 94 -10.97 -11.54 -9.05
C LEU A 94 -10.45 -12.52 -10.10
N GLU A 95 -9.28 -13.13 -9.88
CA GLU A 95 -8.75 -14.16 -10.77
C GLU A 95 -9.62 -15.42 -10.79
N HIS A 96 -10.14 -15.85 -9.64
CA HIS A 96 -11.09 -16.96 -9.56
C HIS A 96 -12.38 -16.65 -10.33
N VAL A 97 -12.93 -15.45 -10.19
CA VAL A 97 -14.11 -15.01 -10.96
C VAL A 97 -13.82 -14.98 -12.46
N ALA A 98 -12.67 -14.42 -12.86
CA ALA A 98 -12.26 -14.38 -14.26
C ALA A 98 -12.13 -15.78 -14.87
N HIS A 99 -11.52 -16.71 -14.13
CA HIS A 99 -11.38 -18.10 -14.55
C HIS A 99 -12.73 -18.81 -14.67
N GLU A 100 -13.63 -18.63 -13.70
CA GLU A 100 -14.96 -19.25 -13.71
C GLU A 100 -15.83 -18.77 -14.89
N LEU A 101 -15.75 -17.48 -15.22
CA LEU A 101 -16.48 -16.88 -16.34
C LEU A 101 -15.78 -17.05 -17.70
N GLY A 102 -14.51 -17.47 -17.71
CA GLY A 102 -13.68 -17.51 -18.92
C GLY A 102 -13.39 -16.11 -19.49
N LEU A 103 -13.40 -15.08 -18.64
CA LEU A 103 -13.12 -13.70 -19.02
C LEU A 103 -11.64 -13.35 -18.80
N PRO A 104 -11.08 -12.39 -19.55
CA PRO A 104 -9.77 -11.85 -19.23
C PRO A 104 -9.76 -11.19 -17.85
N MET A 105 -8.74 -11.46 -17.04
CA MET A 105 -8.58 -10.82 -15.72
C MET A 105 -8.64 -9.29 -15.80
N SER A 106 -8.03 -8.71 -16.83
CA SER A 106 -8.08 -7.26 -17.08
C SER A 106 -9.51 -6.74 -17.28
N GLN A 107 -10.41 -7.55 -17.84
CA GLN A 107 -11.82 -7.17 -17.97
C GLN A 107 -12.48 -7.16 -16.59
N VAL A 108 -12.30 -8.20 -15.78
CA VAL A 108 -12.88 -8.26 -14.42
C VAL A 108 -12.33 -7.14 -13.52
N GLN A 109 -11.03 -6.86 -13.59
CA GLN A 109 -10.42 -5.72 -12.90
C GLN A 109 -10.98 -4.37 -13.39
N TRP A 110 -11.22 -4.22 -14.69
CA TRP A 110 -11.76 -3.00 -15.28
C TRP A 110 -13.26 -2.80 -14.94
N THR A 111 -14.06 -3.85 -14.99
CA THR A 111 -15.49 -3.80 -14.62
C THR A 111 -15.67 -3.60 -13.12
N ALA A 112 -14.81 -4.19 -12.28
CA ALA A 112 -14.76 -3.93 -10.85
C ALA A 112 -14.20 -2.53 -10.51
N GLY A 113 -13.34 -1.98 -11.37
CA GLY A 113 -12.88 -0.58 -11.29
C GLY A 113 -13.94 0.43 -11.75
N GLY A 114 -14.85 0.04 -12.65
CA GLY A 114 -15.97 0.85 -13.13
C GLY A 114 -15.63 1.72 -14.35
N GLU A 115 -16.51 1.70 -15.35
CA GLU A 115 -16.42 2.50 -16.60
C GLU A 115 -16.81 3.98 -16.44
N GLU A 116 -17.29 4.37 -15.27
CA GLU A 116 -17.73 5.74 -15.00
C GLU A 116 -17.05 6.29 -13.75
N GLU A 117 -16.82 7.60 -13.76
CA GLU A 117 -16.60 8.47 -12.59
C GLU A 117 -17.57 8.18 -11.41
N SER A 118 -18.68 7.45 -11.67
CA SER A 118 -19.74 7.06 -10.74
C SER A 118 -19.47 5.77 -9.94
N ARG A 119 -18.46 4.96 -10.30
CA ARG A 119 -18.18 3.65 -9.69
C ARG A 119 -16.79 3.48 -9.09
N HIS A 120 -15.84 4.37 -9.32
CA HIS A 120 -14.74 4.50 -8.35
C HIS A 120 -15.31 5.13 -7.06
N PRO A 121 -14.78 4.87 -5.84
CA PRO A 121 -15.35 5.40 -4.60
C PRO A 121 -15.65 6.89 -4.75
N ARG A 122 -16.93 7.25 -4.88
CA ARG A 122 -17.33 8.61 -5.25
C ARG A 122 -16.77 9.56 -4.20
N ALA A 123 -16.31 10.72 -4.66
CA ALA A 123 -16.13 11.86 -3.77
C ALA A 123 -17.38 12.00 -2.88
N GLY A 124 -17.21 11.80 -1.57
CA GLY A 124 -18.28 11.99 -0.57
C GLY A 124 -18.98 10.75 -0.02
N GLU A 125 -18.73 9.52 -0.49
CA GLU A 125 -19.24 8.31 0.19
C GLU A 125 -18.19 7.77 1.17
N ARG A 126 -18.40 8.15 2.44
CA ARG A 126 -17.63 7.84 3.66
C ARG A 126 -16.71 6.60 3.57
N ILE A 127 -15.46 6.83 3.20
CA ILE A 127 -14.36 6.22 3.96
C ILE A 127 -14.27 7.08 5.22
N VAL A 128 -14.83 6.62 6.36
CA VAL A 128 -14.60 7.30 7.64
C VAL A 128 -13.15 7.04 8.04
N ILE A 129 -12.26 7.83 7.48
CA ILE A 129 -11.02 8.25 8.13
C ILE A 129 -11.12 9.76 8.20
N HIS A 130 -10.83 10.30 9.37
CA HIS A 130 -11.16 11.66 9.76
C HIS A 130 -10.81 12.72 8.70
N GLU A 131 -11.71 13.70 8.61
CA GLU A 131 -11.54 15.03 8.04
C GLU A 131 -10.14 15.32 7.48
N HIS A 132 -9.97 15.18 6.17
CA HIS A 132 -9.30 16.12 5.28
C HIS A 132 -9.02 15.47 3.93
N GLN A 133 -9.46 16.15 2.86
CA GLN A 133 -8.98 16.13 1.46
C GLN A 133 -10.08 15.76 0.44
N ASP A 134 -10.77 16.78 -0.06
CA ASP A 134 -11.56 16.79 -1.30
C ASP A 134 -10.64 16.66 -2.55
N GLN A 135 -9.74 15.69 -2.57
CA GLN A 135 -8.95 15.37 -3.77
C GLN A 135 -9.59 14.18 -4.48
N PRO A 136 -9.87 14.26 -5.79
CA PRO A 136 -10.37 13.13 -6.55
C PRO A 136 -9.23 12.11 -6.75
N ILE A 137 -8.96 11.30 -5.71
CA ILE A 137 -8.04 10.14 -5.74
C ILE A 137 -8.27 9.28 -7.00
N ASN A 138 -9.52 9.22 -7.45
CA ASN A 138 -9.94 8.45 -8.62
C ASN A 138 -9.37 8.99 -9.94
N ALA A 139 -9.17 10.30 -10.10
CA ALA A 139 -8.69 10.87 -11.37
C ALA A 139 -7.22 10.52 -11.64
N LEU A 140 -6.37 10.54 -10.61
CA LEU A 140 -4.96 10.11 -10.74
C LEU A 140 -4.86 8.59 -10.91
N LEU A 141 -5.69 7.81 -10.22
CA LEU A 141 -5.69 6.35 -10.36
C LEU A 141 -6.11 5.94 -11.78
N CYS A 142 -7.22 6.51 -12.28
CA CYS A 142 -7.66 6.33 -13.66
C CYS A 142 -6.57 6.76 -14.65
N ALA A 143 -5.89 7.89 -14.43
CA ALA A 143 -4.80 8.36 -15.29
C ALA A 143 -3.56 7.45 -15.26
N CYS A 144 -3.23 6.86 -14.11
CA CYS A 144 -2.13 5.89 -13.98
C CYS A 144 -2.49 4.55 -14.66
N VAL A 145 -3.72 4.06 -14.47
CA VAL A 145 -4.21 2.82 -15.08
C VAL A 145 -4.38 2.99 -16.59
N THR A 146 -4.99 4.08 -17.05
CA THR A 146 -5.06 4.42 -18.48
C THR A 146 -3.70 4.80 -19.06
N GLY A 147 -2.76 5.32 -18.28
CA GLY A 147 -1.37 5.51 -18.70
C GLY A 147 -0.64 4.19 -18.93
N LEU A 148 -0.75 3.24 -17.99
CA LEU A 148 -0.16 1.90 -18.10
C LEU A 148 -0.79 1.06 -19.23
N ILE A 149 -2.11 1.14 -19.39
CA ILE A 149 -2.85 0.44 -20.45
C ILE A 149 -2.69 1.16 -21.80
N GLY A 150 -2.69 2.49 -21.79
CA GLY A 150 -2.62 3.38 -22.96
C GLY A 150 -1.24 3.57 -23.55
N LEU A 151 -0.16 3.22 -22.83
CA LEU A 151 1.22 3.19 -23.36
C LEU A 151 1.43 2.11 -24.45
N GLY A 152 0.40 1.38 -24.87
CA GLY A 152 0.45 0.44 -26.01
C GLY A 152 1.32 -0.80 -25.77
N CYS A 153 2.03 -0.87 -24.65
CA CYS A 153 2.93 -1.95 -24.28
C CYS A 153 2.15 -3.22 -23.92
N MET A 154 0.98 -3.11 -23.30
CA MET A 154 0.23 -4.28 -22.82
C MET A 154 -0.41 -5.09 -23.96
N ALA A 155 -1.10 -4.44 -24.90
CA ALA A 155 -1.74 -5.13 -26.02
C ALA A 155 -0.72 -5.80 -26.96
N GLY A 156 0.38 -5.09 -27.30
CA GLY A 156 1.47 -5.65 -28.09
C GLY A 156 2.19 -6.80 -27.36
N SER A 157 2.38 -6.67 -26.04
CA SER A 157 3.01 -7.72 -25.23
C SER A 157 2.12 -8.96 -25.10
N GLN A 158 0.79 -8.80 -25.02
CA GLN A 158 -0.13 -9.93 -24.93
C GLN A 158 -0.06 -10.81 -26.19
N GLN A 159 -0.09 -10.21 -27.38
CA GLN A 159 0.06 -10.95 -28.64
C GLN A 159 1.39 -11.72 -28.71
N ALA A 160 2.49 -11.11 -28.22
CA ALA A 160 3.79 -11.75 -28.16
C ALA A 160 3.82 -12.92 -27.17
N VAL A 161 3.15 -12.79 -26.03
CA VAL A 161 2.98 -13.87 -25.04
C VAL A 161 2.18 -15.03 -25.64
N ASP A 162 1.07 -14.74 -26.32
CA ASP A 162 0.23 -15.77 -26.95
C ASP A 162 0.98 -16.53 -28.05
N ALA A 163 1.69 -15.80 -28.91
CA ALA A 163 2.54 -16.39 -29.95
C ALA A 163 3.64 -17.28 -29.34
N PHE A 164 4.31 -16.82 -28.28
CA PHE A 164 5.32 -17.61 -27.57
C PHE A 164 4.70 -18.88 -26.95
N ASN A 165 3.55 -18.76 -26.29
CA ASN A 165 2.88 -19.87 -25.64
C ASN A 165 2.37 -20.91 -26.65
N LYS A 166 1.91 -20.49 -27.83
CA LYS A 166 1.51 -21.41 -28.91
C LYS A 166 2.69 -22.17 -29.50
N ALA A 167 3.85 -21.51 -29.63
CA ALA A 167 5.08 -22.10 -30.17
C ALA A 167 5.83 -23.00 -29.17
N ASN A 168 5.55 -22.89 -27.86
CA ASN A 168 6.30 -23.59 -26.82
C ASN A 168 5.39 -24.48 -25.95
N ARG A 169 5.60 -25.81 -25.98
CA ARG A 169 4.84 -26.76 -25.15
C ARG A 169 5.23 -26.72 -23.67
N TRP A 170 6.53 -26.62 -23.38
CA TRP A 170 7.10 -26.82 -22.03
C TRP A 170 7.59 -25.55 -21.35
N LYS A 171 7.49 -24.41 -22.04
CA LYS A 171 7.83 -23.09 -21.49
C LYS A 171 6.70 -22.15 -21.84
N LYS A 172 6.19 -21.44 -20.82
CA LYS A 172 5.11 -20.47 -20.98
C LYS A 172 5.56 -19.13 -20.43
N ARG A 173 4.92 -18.07 -20.92
CA ARG A 173 5.01 -16.70 -20.39
C ARG A 173 3.62 -16.29 -19.92
N GLY A 174 3.58 -15.48 -18.87
CA GLY A 174 2.40 -14.79 -18.40
C GLY A 174 2.63 -13.29 -18.45
N LEU A 175 1.55 -12.54 -18.57
CA LEU A 175 1.52 -11.09 -18.43
C LEU A 175 0.38 -10.77 -17.47
N ALA A 176 0.67 -9.96 -16.46
CA ALA A 176 -0.31 -9.51 -15.49
C ALA A 176 -0.04 -8.05 -15.13
N SER A 177 -1.09 -7.34 -14.75
CA SER A 177 -1.03 -5.98 -14.23
C SER A 177 -1.99 -5.89 -13.06
N THR A 178 -1.53 -5.33 -11.95
CA THR A 178 -2.33 -5.20 -10.72
C THR A 178 -2.30 -3.73 -10.30
N PRO A 179 -3.44 -3.03 -10.33
CA PRO A 179 -3.53 -1.69 -9.77
C PRO A 179 -3.44 -1.75 -8.24
N THR A 180 -2.96 -0.68 -7.61
CA THR A 180 -2.89 -0.61 -6.14
C THR A 180 -3.27 0.77 -5.61
N LYS A 181 -4.02 0.78 -4.51
CA LYS A 181 -4.30 1.96 -3.69
C LYS A 181 -3.57 1.81 -2.35
N TYR A 182 -2.76 2.80 -2.01
CA TYR A 182 -2.12 2.89 -0.69
C TYR A 182 -2.36 4.28 -0.11
N ILE A 183 -3.13 4.34 0.97
CA ILE A 183 -3.62 5.57 1.61
C ILE A 183 -2.67 5.88 2.76
N MET A 184 -2.31 7.15 2.87
CA MET A 184 -1.39 7.65 3.87
C MET A 184 -2.15 8.43 4.94
N GLY A 185 -2.33 7.82 6.12
CA GLY A 185 -2.78 8.53 7.31
C GLY A 185 -1.59 9.08 8.09
N ILE A 186 -1.54 10.39 8.32
CA ILE A 186 -0.42 11.05 9.02
C ILE A 186 -0.75 11.54 10.43
N ASP A 187 -2.02 11.50 10.83
CA ASP A 187 -2.50 12.13 12.08
C ASP A 187 -1.91 11.53 13.37
N PHE A 188 -1.42 10.30 13.30
CA PHE A 188 -0.77 9.62 14.43
C PHE A 188 0.74 9.88 14.51
N TYR A 189 1.36 10.39 13.44
CA TYR A 189 2.80 10.64 13.38
C TYR A 189 3.12 12.04 13.90
N HIS A 190 4.06 12.11 14.82
CA HIS A 190 4.61 13.38 15.30
C HIS A 190 6.13 13.26 15.43
N SER A 191 6.82 14.25 14.89
CA SER A 191 8.28 14.35 14.96
C SER A 191 8.68 15.79 15.23
N GLY A 192 9.70 15.96 16.05
CA GLY A 192 10.39 17.23 16.21
C GLY A 192 11.59 17.34 15.27
N ALA A 193 12.16 18.55 15.24
CA ALA A 193 13.48 18.81 14.70
C ALA A 193 14.15 19.97 15.46
N THR A 194 15.47 19.97 15.54
CA THR A 194 16.27 21.10 15.99
C THR A 194 17.18 21.57 14.86
N VAL A 195 17.41 22.88 14.81
CA VAL A 195 18.22 23.54 13.78
C VAL A 195 19.15 24.52 14.47
N ASN A 196 20.46 24.32 14.30
CA ASN A 196 21.51 25.18 14.82
C ASN A 196 22.24 25.84 13.63
N VAL A 197 22.33 27.17 13.64
CA VAL A 197 23.12 27.93 12.66
C VAL A 197 24.35 28.48 13.35
N TYR A 198 25.53 28.12 12.86
CA TYR A 198 26.80 28.53 13.47
C TYR A 198 27.32 29.84 12.85
N PRO A 199 28.24 30.55 13.55
CA PRO A 199 28.80 31.80 13.06
C PRO A 199 29.56 31.70 11.72
N ASP A 200 30.03 30.51 11.34
CA ASP A 200 30.69 30.25 10.06
C ASP A 200 29.69 29.99 8.91
N GLY A 201 28.39 30.03 9.20
CA GLY A 201 27.31 29.81 8.24
C GLY A 201 26.95 28.34 8.03
N SER A 202 27.62 27.40 8.71
CA SER A 202 27.22 25.99 8.71
C SER A 202 25.91 25.79 9.49
N VAL A 203 25.12 24.81 9.06
CA VAL A 203 23.82 24.49 9.65
C VAL A 203 23.83 23.04 10.11
N GLU A 204 23.59 22.78 11.39
CA GLU A 204 23.32 21.43 11.90
C GLU A 204 21.81 21.24 12.08
N ILE A 205 21.28 20.13 11.57
CA ILE A 205 19.90 19.70 11.81
C ILE A 205 19.86 18.34 12.50
N ALA A 206 18.97 18.18 13.47
CA ALA A 206 18.63 16.88 14.05
C ALA A 206 17.11 16.68 13.96
N HIS A 207 16.66 15.47 13.64
CA HIS A 207 15.25 15.13 13.53
C HIS A 207 14.95 13.76 14.16
N GLY A 208 13.67 13.49 14.40
CA GLY A 208 13.20 12.25 15.03
C GLY A 208 13.25 10.99 14.18
N GLY A 209 13.45 11.12 12.87
CA GLY A 209 13.50 9.98 11.95
C GLY A 209 14.84 9.23 11.98
N ALA A 210 14.78 7.91 11.82
CA ALA A 210 15.93 7.02 11.66
C ALA A 210 16.23 6.80 10.18
N GLU A 211 17.49 6.95 9.77
CA GLU A 211 17.93 6.59 8.43
C GLU A 211 18.14 5.07 8.33
N VAL A 212 17.33 4.40 7.52
CA VAL A 212 17.39 2.95 7.26
C VAL A 212 17.52 2.64 5.76
N GLY A 213 17.93 3.63 4.96
CA GLY A 213 18.15 3.54 3.52
C GLY A 213 17.07 4.22 2.67
N GLN A 214 16.03 4.78 3.29
CA GLN A 214 14.97 5.54 2.61
C GLN A 214 15.37 6.98 2.26
N GLY A 215 16.51 7.44 2.76
CA GLY A 215 17.09 8.75 2.44
C GLY A 215 16.44 9.91 3.19
N ILE A 216 15.94 9.70 4.41
CA ILE A 216 15.35 10.79 5.21
C ILE A 216 16.40 11.88 5.50
N ASN A 217 17.65 11.52 5.82
CA ASN A 217 18.67 12.52 6.14
C ASN A 217 18.95 13.41 4.91
N THR A 218 18.95 12.80 3.72
CA THR A 218 19.13 13.54 2.46
C THR A 218 17.98 14.51 2.22
N LYS A 219 16.72 14.05 2.40
CA LYS A 219 15.53 14.89 2.24
C LYS A 219 15.49 16.03 3.26
N ALA A 220 15.82 15.76 4.52
CA ALA A 220 15.85 16.76 5.57
C ALA A 220 16.89 17.85 5.27
N ALA A 221 18.09 17.47 4.83
CA ALA A 221 19.13 18.41 4.43
C ALA A 221 18.69 19.29 3.24
N GLN A 222 18.04 18.69 2.23
CA GLN A 222 17.48 19.42 1.09
C GLN A 222 16.41 20.44 1.51
N VAL A 223 15.50 20.05 2.40
CA VAL A 223 14.46 20.94 2.93
C VAL A 223 15.10 22.08 3.73
N ALA A 224 16.08 21.80 4.60
CA ALA A 224 16.77 22.82 5.38
C ALA A 224 17.52 23.81 4.48
N ALA A 225 18.31 23.31 3.51
CA ALA A 225 19.06 24.14 2.57
C ALA A 225 18.13 25.04 1.74
N TYR A 226 17.05 24.49 1.21
CA TYR A 226 16.05 25.24 0.46
C TYR A 226 15.38 26.32 1.32
N THR A 227 14.99 25.97 2.55
CA THR A 227 14.27 26.88 3.46
C THR A 227 15.15 28.01 3.97
N LEU A 228 16.43 27.73 4.25
CA LEU A 228 17.38 28.71 4.77
C LEU A 228 18.12 29.48 3.66
N GLY A 229 17.99 29.05 2.40
CA GLY A 229 18.66 29.67 1.26
C GLY A 229 20.18 29.48 1.29
N CYS A 230 20.67 28.38 1.84
CA CYS A 230 22.10 28.05 1.91
C CYS A 230 22.47 26.88 0.98
N PRO A 231 23.76 26.71 0.64
CA PRO A 231 24.22 25.55 -0.12
C PRO A 231 23.98 24.24 0.66
N LEU A 232 23.61 23.16 -0.03
CA LEU A 232 23.34 21.86 0.60
C LEU A 232 24.57 21.34 1.37
N GLU A 233 25.76 21.59 0.84
CA GLU A 233 27.03 21.22 1.44
C GLU A 233 27.33 21.92 2.78
N SER A 234 26.60 23.00 3.10
CA SER A 234 26.69 23.68 4.40
C SER A 234 25.78 23.06 5.47
N VAL A 235 24.90 22.12 5.09
CA VAL A 235 23.97 21.45 6.00
C VAL A 235 24.55 20.10 6.44
N ILE A 236 24.58 19.90 7.75
CA ILE A 236 25.03 18.68 8.42
C ILE A 236 23.82 18.09 9.15
N VAL A 237 23.52 16.81 8.90
CA VAL A 237 22.47 16.09 9.63
C VAL A 237 23.10 15.30 10.76
N SER A 238 22.71 15.56 12.00
CA SER A 238 23.14 14.78 13.16
C SER A 238 22.54 13.37 13.14
N ASP A 239 23.21 12.45 13.85
CA ASP A 239 22.62 11.18 14.21
C ASP A 239 21.34 11.37 15.06
N LEU A 240 20.46 10.36 15.00
CA LEU A 240 19.25 10.31 15.82
C LEU A 240 19.61 10.27 17.31
N ASP A 241 19.19 11.28 18.06
CA ASP A 241 19.49 11.44 19.48
C ASP A 241 18.25 11.94 20.24
N THR A 242 17.78 11.16 21.21
CA THR A 242 16.60 11.47 22.02
C THR A 242 16.81 12.65 22.97
N SER A 243 18.06 13.04 23.23
CA SER A 243 18.39 14.25 24.00
C SER A 243 18.24 15.54 23.16
N LYS A 244 18.41 15.45 21.84
CA LYS A 244 18.23 16.57 20.90
C LYS A 244 16.78 16.71 20.46
N VAL A 245 16.12 15.58 20.17
CA VAL A 245 14.74 15.57 19.71
C VAL A 245 13.97 14.51 20.51
N PRO A 246 13.28 14.89 21.59
CA PRO A 246 12.50 13.96 22.41
C PRO A 246 11.12 13.66 21.81
N ASN A 247 10.50 12.57 22.27
CA ASN A 247 9.10 12.22 22.02
C ASN A 247 8.71 12.11 20.53
N ASN A 248 9.55 11.48 19.70
CA ASN A 248 9.19 11.19 18.31
C ASN A 248 8.48 9.85 18.19
N THR A 249 7.60 9.73 17.20
CA THR A 249 7.05 8.44 16.77
C THR A 249 8.10 7.59 16.07
N CYS A 250 7.79 6.30 15.86
CA CYS A 250 8.66 5.41 15.10
C CYS A 250 8.86 5.90 13.66
N THR A 251 10.00 5.54 13.08
CA THR A 251 10.21 5.64 11.63
C THR A 251 9.49 4.49 10.94
N GLY A 252 8.44 4.79 10.21
CA GLY A 252 7.52 3.79 9.69
C GLY A 252 6.33 4.38 8.95
N GLY A 253 5.42 3.50 8.51
CA GLY A 253 4.17 3.85 7.85
C GLY A 253 4.29 4.52 6.48
N SER A 254 5.51 4.80 6.00
CA SER A 254 5.79 5.71 4.88
C SER A 254 5.46 7.18 5.17
N GLY A 255 5.24 7.54 6.45
CA GLY A 255 4.99 8.92 6.89
C GLY A 255 6.26 9.67 7.31
N THR A 256 7.41 9.00 7.28
CA THR A 256 8.74 9.53 7.58
C THR A 256 9.37 10.18 6.37
#